data_AF-A0A844EG09-F1
#
_entry.id   AF-A0A844EG09-F1
#
_cell.length_a   1.000
_cell.length_b   1.000
_cell.length_c   1.000
_cell.angle_alpha   90.00
_cell.angle_beta   90.00
_cell.angle_gamma   90.00
#
_symmetry.space_group_name_H-M   'P 1'
#
loop_
_entity.id
_entity.type
_entity.pdbx_description
1 polymer ?
#
loop_
_entity_poly.entity_id
_entity_poly.type
_entity_poly.pdbx_seq_one_letter_code
_entity_poly.pdbx_strand_id
1 'polypeptide(L)'
;MANTITKIEAQKRKGRFNVYVDGQYAFPISEEVLIKYRVFKGMEVDDQLIDKLKNADNISKLHSRALNYLAHNLRTEYEVRDKLADLSDDPEAINQVI
;
A
#
# COMPACT_ATOMS: atom_id res chain seq x y z
N MET A 1 4.45 6.22 21.65
CA MET A 1 5.63 5.41 22.08
C MET A 1 6.30 4.93 20.81
N ALA A 2 7.63 4.78 20.78
CA ALA A 2 8.32 4.29 19.59
C ALA A 2 8.25 2.75 19.58
N ASN A 3 7.64 2.20 18.54
CA ASN A 3 7.53 0.76 18.33
C ASN A 3 8.61 0.34 17.31
N THR A 4 9.02 -0.93 17.29
CA THR A 4 10.11 -1.37 16.39
C THR A 4 9.65 -2.44 15.41
N ILE A 5 10.04 -2.31 14.14
CA ILE A 5 9.83 -3.37 13.15
C ILE A 5 10.75 -4.55 13.46
N THR A 6 10.19 -5.67 13.88
CA THR A 6 10.97 -6.85 14.30
C THR A 6 11.13 -7.89 13.20
N LYS A 7 10.20 -7.92 12.22
CA LYS A 7 10.24 -8.88 11.12
C LYS A 7 9.51 -8.33 9.90
N ILE A 8 10.05 -8.66 8.72
CA ILE A 8 9.40 -8.42 7.43
C ILE A 8 9.43 -9.76 6.68
N GLU A 9 8.27 -10.23 6.23
CA GLU A 9 8.13 -11.53 5.57
C GLU A 9 7.49 -11.38 4.21
N ALA A 10 8.10 -11.97 3.18
CA ALA A 10 7.52 -12.01 1.85
C ALA A 10 6.23 -12.88 1.85
N GLN A 11 5.17 -12.39 1.23
CA GLN A 11 3.94 -13.16 1.07
C GLN A 11 4.05 -14.15 -0.11
N LYS A 12 3.10 -15.08 -0.20
CA LYS A 12 2.97 -15.99 -1.36
C LYS A 12 2.83 -15.22 -2.69
N ARG A 13 2.13 -14.08 -2.66
CA ARG A 13 2.02 -13.17 -3.81
C ARG A 13 3.29 -12.31 -3.89
N LYS A 14 3.97 -12.37 -5.04
CA LYS A 14 5.17 -11.57 -5.29
C LYS A 14 4.89 -10.07 -5.13
N GLY A 15 5.88 -9.33 -4.63
CA GLY A 15 5.80 -7.88 -4.40
C GLY A 15 4.96 -7.43 -3.21
N ARG A 16 4.57 -8.35 -2.31
CA ARG A 16 3.82 -8.06 -1.08
C ARG A 16 4.56 -8.60 0.14
N PHE A 17 4.57 -7.82 1.21
CA PHE A 17 5.27 -8.13 2.45
C PHE A 17 4.37 -7.94 3.66
N ASN A 18 4.52 -8.81 4.66
CA ASN A 18 3.94 -8.65 5.99
C ASN A 18 4.95 -7.98 6.91
N VAL A 19 4.53 -6.91 7.59
CA VAL A 19 5.35 -6.19 8.56
C VAL A 19 4.89 -6.57 9.96
N TYR A 20 5.87 -6.89 10.81
CA TYR A 20 5.67 -7.18 12.22
C TYR A 20 6.32 -6.10 13.06
N VAL A 21 5.56 -5.58 14.02
CA VAL A 21 5.98 -4.55 14.96
C VAL A 21 5.95 -5.16 16.36
N ASP A 22 7.05 -5.03 17.10
CA ASP A 22 7.23 -5.60 18.45
C ASP A 22 6.88 -7.09 18.56
N GLY A 23 7.13 -7.83 17.48
CA GLY A 23 6.92 -9.28 17.39
C GLY A 23 5.50 -9.68 16.98
N GLN A 24 4.59 -8.73 16.81
CA GLN A 24 3.21 -8.97 16.40
C GLN A 24 2.98 -8.53 14.96
N TYR A 25 2.13 -9.23 14.24
CA TYR A 25 1.73 -8.82 12.89
C TYR A 25 1.02 -7.46 12.98
N ALA A 26 1.45 -6.49 12.18
CA ALA A 26 0.91 -5.14 12.20
C ALA A 26 0.10 -4.83 10.94
N PHE A 27 0.73 -4.87 9.76
CA PHE A 27 0.08 -4.55 8.48
C PHE A 27 0.88 -5.10 7.29
N PRO A 28 0.24 -5.26 6.12
CA PRO A 28 0.94 -5.61 4.89
C PRO A 28 1.33 -4.35 4.11
N ILE A 29 2.42 -4.42 3.34
CA ILE A 29 2.83 -3.35 2.41
C ILE A 29 3.27 -3.92 1.05
N SER A 30 3.18 -3.11 0.00
CA SER A 30 3.77 -3.41 -1.30
C SER A 30 5.29 -3.21 -1.30
N GLU A 31 5.95 -3.84 -2.25
CA GLU A 31 7.38 -3.65 -2.51
C GLU A 31 7.73 -2.19 -2.80
N GLU A 32 6.87 -1.50 -3.55
CA GLU A 32 7.02 -0.07 -3.84
C GLU A 32 7.04 0.77 -2.57
N VAL A 33 6.11 0.53 -1.63
CA VAL A 33 6.03 1.25 -0.35
C VAL A 33 7.22 0.91 0.54
N LEU A 34 7.61 -0.37 0.59
CA LEU A 34 8.78 -0.82 1.34
C LEU A 34 10.05 -0.10 0.88
N ILE A 35 10.25 0.06 -0.42
CA ILE A 35 11.39 0.78 -1.00
C ILE A 35 11.27 2.29 -0.76
N LYS A 36 10.11 2.89 -1.06
CA LYS A 36 9.87 4.34 -0.97
C LYS A 36 10.12 4.88 0.43
N TYR A 37 9.66 4.16 1.45
CA TYR A 37 9.82 4.54 2.85
C TYR A 37 11.04 3.91 3.52
N ARG A 38 11.83 3.12 2.77
CA ARG A 38 13.00 2.39 3.26
C ARG A 38 12.67 1.62 4.53
N VAL A 39 11.62 0.80 4.47
CA VAL A 39 11.18 0.01 5.63
C VAL A 39 12.14 -1.17 5.81
N PHE A 40 12.78 -1.26 6.98
CA PHE A 40 13.72 -2.34 7.31
C PHE A 40 13.54 -2.85 8.76
N LYS A 41 14.06 -4.04 9.05
CA LYS A 41 14.04 -4.61 10.40
C LYS A 41 14.93 -3.79 11.34
N GLY A 42 14.41 -3.42 12.50
CA GLY A 42 15.07 -2.54 13.47
C GLY A 42 14.73 -1.07 13.27
N MET A 43 13.90 -0.73 12.28
CA MET A 43 13.36 0.61 12.11
C MET A 43 12.37 0.94 13.23
N GLU A 44 12.58 2.06 13.89
CA GLU A 44 11.60 2.65 14.80
C GLU A 44 10.46 3.27 14.01
N VAL A 45 9.24 3.02 14.47
CA VAL A 45 8.00 3.49 13.87
C VAL A 45 7.07 4.00 14.97
N ASP A 46 6.43 5.13 14.70
CA ASP A 46 5.32 5.65 15.51
C ASP A 46 3.99 5.42 14.78
N ASP A 47 2.89 5.69 15.47
CA ASP A 47 1.54 5.49 14.93
C ASP A 47 1.31 6.34 13.66
N GLN A 48 1.87 7.55 13.62
CA GLN A 48 1.76 8.44 12.46
C GLN A 48 2.44 7.87 11.22
N LEU A 49 3.64 7.31 11.36
CA LEU A 49 4.37 6.67 10.28
C LEU A 49 3.67 5.37 9.86
N ILE A 50 3.15 4.59 10.80
CA ILE A 50 2.35 3.39 10.50
C ILE A 50 1.15 3.75 9.62
N ASP A 51 0.39 4.78 9.98
CA ASP A 51 -0.77 5.19 9.20
C ASP A 51 -0.37 5.76 7.83
N LYS A 52 0.76 6.49 7.77
CA LYS A 52 1.33 6.92 6.49
C LYS A 52 1.70 5.75 5.59
N LEU A 53 2.28 4.69 6.13
CA LEU A 53 2.63 3.47 5.40
C LEU A 53 1.38 2.74 4.90
N LYS A 54 0.34 2.63 5.73
CA LYS A 54 -0.95 2.03 5.33
C LYS A 54 -1.61 2.82 4.21
N ASN A 55 -1.64 4.15 4.31
CA ASN A 55 -2.21 5.01 3.28
C ASN A 55 -1.43 4.88 1.96
N ALA A 56 -0.09 4.87 2.03
CA ALA A 56 0.73 4.64 0.85
C ALA A 56 0.49 3.26 0.22
N ASP A 57 0.27 2.20 1.02
CA ASP A 57 -0.10 0.87 0.51
C ASP A 57 -1.47 0.87 -0.15
N ASN A 58 -2.43 1.63 0.38
CA ASN A 58 -3.75 1.79 -0.24
C ASN A 58 -3.63 2.44 -1.63
N ILE A 59 -2.88 3.53 -1.74
CA ILE A 59 -2.61 4.21 -3.01
C ILE A 59 -1.89 3.27 -4.00
N SER A 60 -0.87 2.53 -3.55
CA SER A 60 -0.14 1.57 -4.39
C SER A 60 -1.05 0.44 -4.91
N LYS A 61 -2.04 -0.01 -4.11
CA LYS A 61 -3.07 -0.99 -4.56
C LYS A 61 -4.00 -0.40 -5.61
N LEU A 62 -4.48 0.83 -5.40
CA LEU A 62 -5.33 1.52 -6.37
C LEU A 62 -4.58 1.75 -7.69
N HIS A 63 -3.34 2.22 -7.62
CA HIS A 63 -2.48 2.38 -8.79
C HIS A 63 -2.26 1.07 -9.54
N SER A 64 -1.94 -0.01 -8.82
CA SER A 64 -1.81 -1.35 -9.43
C SER A 64 -3.13 -1.81 -10.07
N ARG A 65 -4.29 -1.49 -9.49
CA ARG A 65 -5.59 -1.82 -10.06
C ARG A 65 -5.85 -1.03 -11.34
N ALA A 66 -5.57 0.27 -11.34
CA ALA A 66 -5.72 1.14 -12.50
C ALA A 66 -4.84 0.64 -13.67
N LEU A 67 -3.56 0.36 -13.41
CA LEU A 67 -2.64 -0.18 -14.43
C LEU A 67 -3.15 -1.49 -15.01
N ASN A 68 -3.57 -2.43 -14.17
CA ASN A 68 -4.13 -3.69 -14.66
C ASN A 68 -5.41 -3.46 -15.49
N TYR A 69 -6.26 -2.53 -15.11
CA TYR A 69 -7.50 -2.24 -15.84
C TYR A 69 -7.23 -1.60 -17.21
N LEU A 70 -6.28 -0.67 -17.27
CA LEU A 70 -5.82 0.00 -18.49
C LEU A 70 -5.06 -0.95 -19.44
N ALA A 71 -4.35 -1.94 -18.90
CA ALA A 71 -3.58 -2.89 -19.71
C ALA A 71 -4.45 -3.75 -20.65
N HIS A 72 -5.75 -3.89 -20.37
CA HIS A 72 -6.64 -4.73 -21.20
C HIS A 72 -7.17 -3.99 -22.42
N ASN A 73 -7.59 -2.72 -22.28
CA ASN A 73 -8.21 -1.89 -23.32
C ASN A 73 -8.10 -0.41 -22.94
N LEU A 74 -8.32 0.49 -23.92
CA LEU A 74 -8.50 1.91 -23.65
C LEU A 74 -9.69 2.13 -22.70
N ARG A 75 -9.50 3.00 -21.72
CA ARG A 75 -10.51 3.41 -20.72
C ARG A 75 -10.54 4.91 -20.60
N THR A 76 -11.72 5.45 -20.33
CA THR A 76 -11.92 6.85 -19.95
C THR A 76 -11.56 7.06 -18.47
N GLU A 77 -11.26 8.30 -18.10
CA GLU A 77 -11.02 8.68 -16.70
C GLU A 77 -12.19 8.26 -15.78
N TYR A 78 -13.43 8.44 -16.26
CA TYR A 78 -14.63 8.06 -15.53
C TYR A 78 -14.69 6.56 -15.26
N GLU A 79 -14.43 5.71 -16.26
CA GLU A 79 -14.40 4.25 -16.07
C GLU A 79 -13.29 3.81 -15.10
N VAL A 80 -12.14 4.49 -15.10
CA VAL A 80 -11.07 4.20 -14.13
C VAL A 80 -11.51 4.61 -12.73
N ARG A 81 -12.09 5.81 -12.56
CA ARG A 81 -12.61 6.29 -11.26
C ARG A 81 -13.66 5.36 -10.68
N ASP A 82 -14.65 4.99 -11.49
CA ASP A 82 -15.69 4.03 -11.11
C ASP A 82 -15.08 2.69 -10.71
N LYS A 83 -14.07 2.21 -11.47
CA LYS A 83 -13.41 0.96 -11.15
C LYS A 83 -12.59 0.99 -9.86
N LEU A 84 -12.03 2.15 -9.50
CA LEU A 84 -11.29 2.33 -8.26
C LEU A 84 -12.21 2.50 -7.04
N ALA A 85 -13.42 3.04 -7.23
CA ALA A 85 -14.44 3.15 -6.18
C ALA A 85 -14.90 1.78 -5.66
N ASP A 86 -14.83 0.71 -6.47
CA ASP A 86 -15.04 -0.67 -6.01
C ASP A 86 -14.07 -1.11 -4.89
N LEU A 87 -12.93 -0.41 -4.72
CA LEU A 87 -11.82 -0.82 -3.86
C LEU A 87 -11.56 0.11 -2.67
N SER A 88 -11.96 1.38 -2.77
CA SER A 88 -11.70 2.40 -1.75
C SER A 88 -12.80 3.46 -1.77
N ASP A 89 -13.39 3.75 -0.62
CA ASP A 89 -14.40 4.82 -0.46
C ASP A 89 -13.76 6.21 -0.28
N ASP A 90 -12.42 6.30 -0.25
CA ASP A 90 -11.67 7.54 -0.12
C ASP A 90 -11.49 8.26 -1.48
N PRO A 91 -12.20 9.38 -1.73
CA PRO A 91 -12.09 10.10 -3.00
C PRO A 91 -10.72 10.74 -3.21
N GLU A 92 -10.02 11.13 -2.13
CA GLU A 92 -8.69 11.75 -2.24
C GLU A 92 -7.67 10.71 -2.72
N ALA A 93 -7.73 9.49 -2.18
CA ALA A 93 -6.88 8.39 -2.62
C ALA A 93 -7.11 8.03 -4.10
N ILE A 94 -8.37 8.04 -4.57
CA ILE A 94 -8.70 7.79 -5.97
C ILE A 94 -8.14 8.91 -6.87
N ASN A 95 -8.34 10.17 -6.48
CA ASN A 95 -7.85 11.32 -7.24
C ASN A 95 -6.32 11.42 -7.27
N GLN A 96 -5.61 10.77 -6.35
CA GLN A 96 -4.14 10.71 -6.39
C GLN A 96 -3.60 9.75 -7.44
N VAL A 97 -4.42 8.81 -7.92
CA VAL A 97 -4.04 7.76 -8.87
C VAL A 97 -4.39 8.14 -10.31
N ILE A 98 -5.44 8.94 -10.48
CA ILE A 98 -5.99 9.38 -11.76
C ILE A 98 -5.36 10.72 -12.15
#